data_AF-A0A915M1A6-F1
#
_entry.id   AF-A0A915M1A6-F1
#
_cell.length_a   1.000
_cell.length_b   1.000
_cell.length_c   1.000
_cell.angle_alpha   90.00
_cell.angle_beta   90.00
_cell.angle_gamma   90.00
#
_symmetry.space_group_name_H-M   'P 1'
#
loop_
_entity.id
_entity.type
_entity.pdbx_description
1 polymer ?
#
loop_
_entity_poly.entity_id
_entity_poly.type
_entity_poly.pdbx_seq_one_letter_code
_entity_poly.pdbx_strand_id
1 'polypeptide(L)'
;MPLGIFGGSSKDGGPKPQPLTSEESILKKEKNVGSSSNTPSEIKDTKGSVVKLNKKTYTVERKLAEGGFAIVYLVVDKHNRSYALKRQLIRDDQRQVEASRTESQIVV
;
A
#
# COMPACT_ATOMS: atom_id res chain seq x y z
N MET A 1 -40.59 28.95 -11.34
CA MET A 1 -41.13 27.60 -11.62
C MET A 1 -41.69 27.03 -10.33
N PRO A 2 -42.85 26.36 -10.34
CA PRO A 2 -43.57 25.94 -9.14
C PRO A 2 -42.88 24.78 -8.42
N LEU A 3 -43.06 24.73 -7.09
CA LEU A 3 -42.58 23.70 -6.18
C LEU A 3 -43.49 22.47 -6.24
N GLY A 4 -42.92 21.32 -6.62
CA GLY A 4 -43.59 20.02 -6.68
C GLY A 4 -43.57 19.29 -5.34
N ILE A 5 -44.67 19.46 -4.60
CA ILE A 5 -45.39 18.52 -3.72
C ILE A 5 -44.84 17.10 -3.48
N PHE A 6 -44.74 16.83 -2.18
CA PHE A 6 -44.69 15.53 -1.50
C PHE A 6 -45.75 14.55 -2.00
N GLY A 7 -45.34 13.30 -2.24
CA GLY A 7 -46.21 12.14 -2.41
C GLY A 7 -45.56 10.92 -1.76
N GLY A 8 -46.09 10.51 -0.61
CA GLY A 8 -45.59 9.35 0.15
C GLY A 8 -46.14 8.02 -0.34
N SER A 9 -45.46 6.95 0.04
CA SER A 9 -46.07 5.72 0.57
C SER A 9 -44.97 4.74 0.95
N SER A 10 -44.89 4.45 2.25
CA SER A 10 -44.12 3.37 2.84
C SER A 10 -44.56 2.03 2.26
N LYS A 11 -43.64 1.31 1.62
CA LYS A 11 -43.70 -0.15 1.47
C LYS A 11 -42.29 -0.69 1.67
N ASP A 12 -42.23 -1.76 2.45
CA ASP A 12 -41.07 -2.52 2.89
C ASP A 12 -39.93 -2.67 1.88
N GLY A 13 -38.69 -2.53 2.36
CA GLY A 13 -37.50 -2.90 1.60
C GLY A 13 -36.25 -2.13 1.99
N GLY A 14 -35.78 -2.27 3.23
CA GLY A 14 -34.46 -1.75 3.62
C GLY A 14 -33.34 -2.34 2.73
N PRO A 15 -32.23 -1.60 2.51
CA PRO A 15 -31.13 -2.11 1.70
C PRO A 15 -30.51 -3.35 2.37
N LYS A 16 -30.65 -4.48 1.69
CA LYS A 16 -30.14 -5.79 2.07
C LYS A 16 -28.60 -5.74 2.13
N PRO A 17 -27.95 -6.07 3.28
CA PRO A 17 -26.50 -6.14 3.33
C PRO A 17 -26.00 -7.30 2.47
N GLN A 18 -24.99 -7.03 1.63
CA GLN A 18 -24.33 -8.05 0.82
C GLN A 18 -23.40 -8.90 1.71
N PRO A 19 -23.45 -10.24 1.64
CA PRO A 19 -22.56 -11.10 2.41
C PRO A 19 -21.13 -11.10 1.85
N LEU A 20 -20.15 -10.93 2.74
CA LEU A 20 -18.73 -11.17 2.49
C LEU A 20 -18.51 -12.66 2.20
N THR A 21 -18.12 -13.02 0.99
CA THR A 21 -17.70 -14.39 0.65
C THR A 21 -16.19 -14.52 0.90
N SER A 22 -15.85 -15.19 1.99
CA SER A 22 -14.54 -15.80 2.23
C SER A 22 -14.47 -17.11 1.44
N GLU A 23 -13.65 -17.16 0.39
CA GLU A 23 -13.28 -18.42 -0.27
C GLU A 23 -11.83 -18.73 0.09
N GLU A 24 -11.68 -19.61 1.07
CA GLU A 24 -10.47 -20.32 1.43
C GLU A 24 -10.32 -21.49 0.46
N SER A 25 -9.30 -21.45 -0.42
CA SER A 25 -8.89 -22.62 -1.19
C SER A 25 -7.44 -22.97 -0.86
N ILE A 26 -7.29 -23.87 0.12
CA ILE A 26 -6.08 -24.63 0.38
C ILE A 26 -5.90 -25.64 -0.77
N LEU A 27 -4.79 -25.57 -1.50
CA LEU A 27 -4.14 -26.79 -2.01
C LEU A 27 -2.62 -26.59 -2.18
N LYS A 28 -1.88 -27.49 -1.51
CA LYS A 28 -0.42 -27.58 -1.45
C LYS A 28 0.17 -28.10 -2.76
N LYS A 29 1.32 -27.56 -3.18
CA LYS A 29 2.38 -28.37 -3.81
C LYS A 29 3.77 -27.74 -3.65
N GLU A 30 4.69 -28.56 -3.14
CA GLU A 30 6.09 -28.25 -2.81
C GLU A 30 7.06 -28.32 -4.00
N LYS A 31 8.18 -27.58 -3.85
CA LYS A 31 9.53 -27.70 -4.46
C LYS A 31 9.61 -27.36 -5.97
N ASN A 32 10.48 -26.46 -6.46
CA ASN A 32 11.91 -26.32 -6.18
C ASN A 32 12.45 -24.96 -6.70
N VAL A 33 13.40 -24.37 -5.96
CA VAL A 33 14.56 -23.54 -6.39
C VAL A 33 14.37 -22.45 -7.47
N GLY A 34 14.60 -21.20 -7.05
CA GLY A 34 15.24 -20.18 -7.88
C GLY A 34 14.41 -18.93 -8.19
N SER A 35 14.79 -17.82 -7.55
CA SER A 35 14.70 -16.43 -8.04
C SER A 35 13.33 -15.81 -8.42
N SER A 36 13.10 -14.66 -7.79
CA SER A 36 12.33 -13.51 -8.32
C SER A 36 10.81 -13.58 -8.23
N SER A 37 10.25 -13.42 -7.02
CA SER A 37 8.82 -13.09 -6.84
C SER A 37 8.65 -11.63 -6.40
N ASN A 38 8.39 -10.75 -7.38
CA ASN A 38 7.71 -9.47 -7.15
C ASN A 38 6.20 -9.74 -7.06
N THR A 39 5.71 -10.14 -5.88
CA THR A 39 4.28 -10.15 -5.55
C THR A 39 4.09 -9.68 -4.10
N PRO A 40 3.00 -8.96 -3.77
CA PRO A 40 2.79 -8.36 -2.47
C PRO A 40 2.18 -9.38 -1.52
N SER A 41 2.95 -10.38 -1.13
CA SER A 41 2.57 -11.31 -0.07
C SER A 41 3.25 -10.87 1.22
N GLU A 42 2.41 -10.37 2.13
CA GLU A 42 2.67 -10.21 3.56
C GLU A 42 3.92 -9.41 3.95
N ILE A 43 3.69 -8.22 4.49
CA ILE A 43 4.69 -7.40 5.20
C ILE A 43 5.01 -8.12 6.53
N LYS A 44 5.58 -9.32 6.46
CA LYS A 44 6.27 -9.95 7.57
C LYS A 44 7.46 -9.06 7.90
N ASP A 45 7.52 -8.64 9.15
CA ASP A 45 8.48 -7.74 9.79
C ASP A 45 9.69 -7.39 8.90
N THR A 46 9.61 -6.28 8.17
CA THR A 46 10.72 -5.77 7.35
C THR A 46 11.88 -5.22 8.18
N LYS A 47 11.86 -5.42 9.51
CA LYS A 47 12.92 -5.03 10.43
C LYS A 47 14.19 -5.81 10.11
N GLY A 48 15.31 -5.11 9.98
CA GLY A 48 16.59 -5.66 9.54
C GLY A 48 16.75 -5.77 8.02
N SER A 49 15.72 -5.44 7.23
CA SER A 49 15.83 -5.41 5.77
C SER A 49 16.79 -4.30 5.33
N VAL A 50 17.66 -4.62 4.38
CA VAL A 50 18.63 -3.67 3.85
C VAL A 50 18.14 -3.11 2.52
N VAL A 51 17.98 -1.80 2.45
CA VAL A 51 17.58 -1.07 1.24
C VAL A 51 18.80 -0.37 0.67
N LYS A 52 19.07 -0.62 -0.62
CA LYS A 52 20.13 0.05 -1.38
C LYS A 52 19.51 1.11 -2.27
N LEU A 53 19.87 2.37 -2.04
CA LEU A 53 19.46 3.52 -2.85
C LEU A 53 20.72 4.15 -3.45
N ASN A 54 20.88 4.02 -4.76
CA ASN A 54 22.06 4.45 -5.48
C ASN A 54 23.35 3.86 -4.86
N LYS A 55 24.21 4.73 -4.29
CA LYS A 55 25.48 4.35 -3.63
C LYS A 55 25.36 4.24 -2.10
N LYS A 56 24.17 4.42 -1.52
CA LYS A 56 23.93 4.40 -0.08
C LYS A 56 23.16 3.14 0.32
N THR A 57 23.39 2.70 1.55
CA THR A 57 22.75 1.52 2.12
C THR A 57 22.12 1.92 3.45
N TYR A 58 20.86 1.55 3.61
CA TYR A 58 20.08 1.83 4.80
C TYR A 58 19.49 0.53 5.34
N THR A 59 19.43 0.40 6.65
CA THR A 59 18.82 -0.73 7.34
C THR A 59 17.49 -0.30 7.93
N VAL A 60 16.43 -1.05 7.64
CA VAL A 60 15.08 -0.78 8.16
C VAL A 60 15.01 -1.19 9.63
N GLU A 61 14.63 -0.26 10.50
CA GLU A 61 14.40 -0.58 11.91
C GLU A 61 12.96 -0.96 12.18
N ARG A 62 12.02 -0.13 11.72
CA ARG A 62 10.59 -0.34 11.96
C ARG A 62 9.73 0.45 10.98
N LYS A 63 8.47 0.05 10.87
CA LYS A 63 7.44 0.82 10.16
C LYS A 63 7.02 2.01 11.03
N LEU A 64 6.98 3.19 10.43
CA LEU A 64 6.45 4.42 11.06
C LEU A 64 4.96 4.56 10.77
N ALA A 65 4.57 4.37 9.52
CA ALA A 65 3.18 4.46 9.09
C ALA A 65 2.95 3.60 7.85
N GLU A 66 1.70 3.19 7.65
CA GLU A 66 1.21 2.54 6.45
C GLU A 66 -0.04 3.27 5.99
N GLY A 67 -0.08 3.61 4.71
CA GLY A 67 -1.27 4.15 4.06
C GLY A 67 -1.58 3.34 2.79
N GLY A 68 -2.72 3.64 2.17
CA GLY A 68 -3.18 2.91 0.97
C GLY A 68 -2.24 2.98 -0.24
N PHE A 69 -1.32 3.94 -0.26
CA PHE A 69 -0.43 4.18 -1.41
C PHE A 69 1.06 4.01 -1.09
N ALA A 70 1.46 4.11 0.18
CA ALA A 70 2.86 4.07 0.58
C ALA A 70 3.04 3.60 2.02
N ILE A 71 4.23 3.06 2.30
CA ILE A 71 4.69 2.72 3.63
C ILE A 71 5.86 3.64 3.98
N VAL A 72 5.90 4.16 5.20
CA VAL A 72 7.03 4.95 5.70
C VAL A 72 7.77 4.13 6.74
N TYR A 73 9.08 3.99 6.58
CA TYR A 73 9.96 3.27 7.50
C TYR A 73 10.91 4.22 8.21
N LEU A 74 11.31 3.86 9.43
CA LEU A 74 12.50 4.40 10.06
C LEU A 74 13.68 3.55 9.59
N VAL A 75 14.69 4.20 9.02
CA VAL A 75 15.88 3.53 8.52
C VAL A 75 17.13 4.19 9.06
N VAL A 76 18.21 3.42 9.16
CA VAL A 76 19.49 3.90 9.69
C VAL A 76 20.62 3.61 8.71
N ASP A 77 21.54 4.55 8.55
CA ASP A 77 22.73 4.37 7.71
C ASP A 77 23.89 3.71 8.49
N LYS A 78 25.03 3.49 7.82
CA LYS A 78 26.24 2.93 8.45
C LYS A 78 26.85 3.84 9.55
N HIS A 79 26.49 5.11 9.57
CA HIS A 79 26.95 6.10 10.55
C HIS A 79 25.94 6.29 11.69
N ASN A 80 24.97 5.38 11.81
CA ASN A 80 23.93 5.40 12.82
C ASN A 80 23.02 6.65 12.77
N ARG A 81 22.87 7.26 11.58
CA ARG A 81 21.94 8.38 11.36
C ARG A 81 20.58 7.85 10.92
N SER A 82 19.54 8.32 11.58
CA SER A 82 18.16 7.91 11.32
C SER A 82 17.49 8.78 10.25
N TYR A 83 16.70 8.14 9.39
CA TYR A 83 15.96 8.77 8.30
C TYR A 83 14.56 8.17 8.19
N ALA A 84 13.62 8.94 7.64
CA ALA A 84 12.34 8.40 7.18
C ALA A 84 12.48 7.97 5.71
N LEU A 85 12.10 6.74 5.40
CA LEU A 85 12.09 6.19 4.04
C LEU A 85 10.66 5.90 3.60
N LYS A 86 10.15 6.67 2.64
CA LYS A 86 8.87 6.42 1.99
C LYS A 86 9.06 5.40 0.86
N ARG A 87 8.35 4.27 0.92
CA ARG A 87 8.26 3.27 -0.15
C ARG A 87 6.85 3.33 -0.74
N GLN A 88 6.76 3.78 -1.99
CA GLN A 88 5.51 3.88 -2.74
C GLN A 88 5.56 2.94 -3.93
N LEU A 89 4.51 2.13 -4.10
CA LEU A 89 4.37 1.27 -5.27
C LEU A 89 3.58 2.06 -6.32
N ILE A 90 4.19 2.30 -7.46
CA ILE A 90 3.51 2.91 -8.61
C ILE A 90 3.12 1.77 -9.53
N ARG A 91 1.82 1.56 -9.71
CA ARG A 91 1.31 0.71 -10.81
C ARG A 91 1.48 1.51 -12.10
N ASP A 92 1.64 0.86 -13.26
CA ASP A 92 1.97 1.47 -14.58
C ASP A 92 0.93 2.47 -15.13
N ASP A 93 0.52 3.42 -14.30
CA ASP A 93 -0.36 4.54 -14.54
C ASP A 93 0.51 5.79 -14.58
N GLN A 94 0.59 6.36 -15.77
CA GLN A 94 1.39 7.55 -16.05
C GLN A 94 1.06 8.70 -15.10
N ARG A 95 -0.21 8.85 -14.68
CA ARG A 95 -0.62 9.91 -13.75
C ARG A 95 0.02 9.75 -12.38
N GLN A 96 0.18 8.51 -11.89
CA GLN A 96 0.81 8.23 -10.60
C GLN A 96 2.32 8.45 -10.65
N VAL A 97 2.95 8.14 -11.78
CA VAL A 97 4.38 8.45 -12.02
C VAL A 97 4.61 9.95 -11.97
N GLU A 98 3.79 10.73 -12.68
CA GLU A 98 3.87 12.19 -12.73
C GLU A 98 3.61 12.84 -11.37
N ALA A 99 2.62 12.35 -10.62
CA ALA A 99 2.34 12.80 -9.27
C ALA A 99 3.54 12.54 -8.33
N SER A 100 4.12 11.34 -8.36
CA SER A 100 5.30 10.97 -7.55
C SER A 100 6.54 11.82 -7.91
N ARG A 101 6.72 12.10 -9.21
CA ARG A 101 7.78 12.99 -9.69
C ARG A 101 7.59 14.41 -9.19
N THR A 102 6.37 14.92 -9.25
CA THR A 102 6.01 16.27 -8.78
C THR A 102 6.23 16.39 -7.28
N GLU A 103 5.79 15.41 -6.49
CA GLU A 103 6.03 15.37 -5.04
C GLU A 103 7.54 15.49 -4.73
N SER A 104 8.37 14.71 -5.43
CA SER A 104 9.82 14.73 -5.24
C SER A 104 10.49 16.06 -5.63
N GLN A 105 9.85 16.88 -6.46
CA GLN A 105 10.34 18.21 -6.85
C GLN A 105 9.89 19.32 -5.90
N ILE A 106 8.73 19.17 -5.27
CA ILE A 106 8.18 20.17 -4.34
C ILE A 106 8.92 20.13 -3.00
N VAL A 107 9.38 18.94 -2.58
CA VAL A 107 10.19 18.78 -1.36
C VAL A 107 11.60 19.32 -1.64
N VAL A 108 11.76 20.64 -1.46
CA VAL A 108 13.02 21.38 -1.52
C VAL A 108 13.50 21.71 -0.10
#